data_AF-A0A522ARE5-F1
#
_entry.id   AF-A0A522ARE5-F1
#
_cell.length_a   1.000
_cell.length_b   1.000
_cell.length_c   1.000
_cell.angle_alpha   90.00
_cell.angle_beta   90.00
_cell.angle_gamma   90.00
#
_symmetry.space_group_name_H-M   'P 1'
#
loop_
_entity.id
_entity.type
_entity.pdbx_description
1 polymer ?
#
loop_
_entity_poly.entity_id
_entity_poly.type
_entity_poly.pdbx_seq_one_letter_code
_entity_poly.pdbx_strand_id
1 'polypeptide(L)'
;MRDLLDTLDAWRDQGTEAGRAVVVRTFGSAPRPEGAVLLVADDGRLIGSVSGGCVEGAAAEEVARSRATGLSRVIRYGISDELAWDVGLACGGTIDVLVQPLVPTAVTAAATASIGPGGVAAAVATPLPGDAPPSVFGPHEPGAGEAPASSIVIDVGGRILEGSTGHPGTDASLARAAAEILDDGRSRTVDLDGRAFFVEAFPVRPRLVIVGAVEVARSLVRYAHELGYETVIVDGRASFATAERFP
;
A
#
# COMPACT_ATOMS: atom_id res chain seq x y z
N MET A 1 4.49 0.08 0.16
CA MET A 1 5.13 0.63 -1.05
C MET A 1 6.31 1.54 -0.74
N ARG A 2 6.16 2.58 0.10
CA ARG A 2 7.24 3.56 0.39
C ARG A 2 8.59 2.94 0.74
N ASP A 3 8.58 1.99 1.66
CA ASP A 3 9.80 1.33 2.14
C ASP A 3 10.46 0.41 1.10
N LEU A 4 9.83 0.24 -0.07
CA LEU A 4 10.31 -0.59 -1.17
C LEU A 4 10.83 0.25 -2.35
N LEU A 5 10.66 1.57 -2.33
CA LEU A 5 11.00 2.46 -3.46
C LEU A 5 12.50 2.42 -3.76
N ASP A 6 13.36 2.58 -2.75
CA ASP A 6 14.81 2.57 -2.95
C ASP A 6 15.30 1.27 -3.59
N THR A 7 14.71 0.13 -3.22
CA THR A 7 15.05 -1.18 -3.79
C THR A 7 14.52 -1.30 -5.22
N LEU A 8 13.28 -0.86 -5.48
CA LEU A 8 12.69 -0.87 -6.80
C LEU A 8 13.47 0.01 -7.79
N ASP A 9 13.88 1.21 -7.35
CA ASP A 9 14.67 2.13 -8.15
C ASP A 9 16.06 1.56 -8.42
N ALA A 10 16.70 0.93 -7.43
CA ALA A 10 17.97 0.23 -7.63
C ALA A 10 17.86 -0.94 -8.63
N TRP A 11 16.73 -1.67 -8.67
CA TRP A 11 16.49 -2.70 -9.68
C TRP A 11 16.30 -2.09 -11.07
N ARG A 12 15.54 -1.00 -11.18
CA ARG A 12 15.33 -0.29 -12.46
C ARG A 12 16.62 0.29 -13.03
N ASP A 13 17.49 0.84 -12.18
CA ASP A 13 18.81 1.32 -12.57
C ASP A 13 19.71 0.19 -13.13
N GLN A 14 19.45 -1.06 -12.73
CA GLN A 14 20.11 -2.27 -13.26
C GLN A 14 19.40 -2.83 -14.51
N GLY A 15 18.35 -2.17 -15.01
CA GLY A 15 17.54 -2.64 -16.13
C GLY A 15 16.64 -3.83 -15.79
N THR A 16 16.32 -4.04 -14.50
CA THR A 16 15.45 -5.11 -14.03
C THR A 16 14.09 -4.53 -13.65
N GLU A 17 13.02 -4.98 -14.30
CA GLU A 17 11.65 -4.59 -13.94
C GLU A 17 11.12 -5.47 -12.81
N ALA A 18 10.03 -5.01 -12.18
CA ALA A 18 9.36 -5.73 -11.12
C ALA A 18 7.85 -5.77 -11.32
N GLY A 19 7.26 -6.93 -11.08
CA GLY A 19 5.84 -7.11 -10.90
C GLY A 19 5.44 -6.96 -9.44
N ARG A 20 4.14 -6.90 -9.19
CA ARG A 20 3.59 -6.45 -7.91
C ARG A 20 2.47 -7.36 -7.43
N ALA A 21 2.53 -7.74 -6.17
CA ALA A 21 1.41 -8.32 -5.43
C ALA A 21 1.07 -7.38 -4.25
N VAL A 22 -0.19 -6.97 -4.13
CA VAL A 22 -0.67 -6.11 -3.03
C VAL A 22 -1.91 -6.67 -2.37
N VAL A 23 -1.95 -6.66 -1.04
CA VAL A 23 -3.14 -7.04 -0.27
C VAL A 23 -4.22 -5.98 -0.47
N VAL A 24 -5.34 -6.36 -1.08
CA VAL A 24 -6.47 -5.45 -1.36
C VAL A 24 -7.63 -5.64 -0.41
N ARG A 25 -7.79 -6.84 0.16
CA ARG A 25 -8.76 -7.11 1.23
C ARG A 25 -8.18 -8.08 2.26
N THR A 26 -8.64 -7.95 3.49
CA THR A 26 -8.31 -8.86 4.59
C THR A 26 -9.57 -9.39 5.27
N PHE A 27 -9.55 -10.65 5.71
CA PHE A 27 -10.62 -11.30 6.46
C PHE A 27 -10.04 -11.99 7.69
N GLY A 28 -10.69 -11.81 8.85
CA GLY A 28 -10.21 -12.35 10.11
C GLY A 28 -8.87 -11.74 10.53
N SER A 29 -8.07 -12.51 11.26
CA SER A 29 -6.76 -12.07 11.78
C SER A 29 -5.66 -12.23 10.72
N ALA A 30 -5.79 -11.54 9.59
CA ALA A 30 -4.78 -11.55 8.54
C ALA A 30 -3.44 -10.97 9.05
N PRO A 31 -2.29 -11.59 8.73
CA PRO A 31 -0.99 -11.22 9.29
C PRO A 31 -0.43 -9.89 8.75
N ARG A 32 -0.90 -9.43 7.58
CA ARG A 32 -0.52 -8.16 6.96
C ARG A 32 -1.77 -7.36 6.59
N PRO A 33 -1.74 -6.03 6.75
CA PRO A 33 -2.89 -5.18 6.43
C PRO A 33 -3.05 -4.97 4.92
N GLU A 34 -4.20 -4.44 4.53
CA GLU A 34 -4.45 -3.89 3.19
C GLU A 34 -3.37 -2.84 2.84
N GLY A 35 -2.85 -2.90 1.61
CA GLY A 35 -1.70 -2.11 1.15
C GLY A 35 -0.33 -2.72 1.45
N ALA A 36 -0.25 -3.88 2.10
CA ALA A 36 0.99 -4.65 2.16
C ALA A 36 1.40 -5.15 0.76
N VAL A 37 2.66 -4.95 0.39
CA VAL A 37 3.18 -5.19 -0.97
C VAL A 37 4.32 -6.20 -0.93
N LEU A 38 4.33 -7.10 -1.91
CA LEU A 38 5.46 -7.91 -2.34
C LEU A 38 5.83 -7.50 -3.78
N LEU A 39 7.10 -7.19 -4.01
CA LEU A 39 7.65 -6.93 -5.33
C LEU A 39 8.51 -8.11 -5.77
N VAL A 40 8.42 -8.44 -7.06
CA VAL A 40 9.09 -9.59 -7.67
C VAL A 40 9.84 -9.12 -8.91
N ALA A 41 11.16 -9.08 -8.81
CA ALA A 41 12.03 -8.71 -9.92
C ALA A 41 11.96 -9.74 -11.07
N ASP A 42 12.36 -9.34 -12.28
CA ASP A 42 12.46 -10.24 -13.44
C ASP A 42 13.43 -11.41 -13.22
N ASP A 43 14.46 -11.20 -12.41
CA ASP A 43 15.48 -12.20 -12.08
C ASP A 43 15.12 -13.07 -10.86
N GLY A 44 13.90 -12.95 -10.34
CA GLY A 44 13.38 -13.74 -9.23
C GLY A 44 13.72 -13.21 -7.83
N ARG A 45 14.42 -12.08 -7.70
CA ARG A 45 14.57 -11.40 -6.40
C ARG A 45 13.21 -10.93 -5.87
N LEU A 46 13.06 -10.98 -4.54
CA LEU A 46 11.83 -10.63 -3.83
C LEU A 46 12.11 -9.57 -2.75
N ILE A 47 11.22 -8.61 -2.59
CA ILE A 47 11.24 -7.66 -1.46
C ILE A 47 9.82 -7.30 -1.01
N GLY A 48 9.64 -7.10 0.30
CA GLY A 48 8.31 -6.90 0.89
C GLY A 48 7.62 -8.21 1.25
N SER A 49 6.36 -8.13 1.67
CA SER A 49 5.61 -9.28 2.16
C SER A 49 4.11 -9.00 2.21
N VAL A 50 3.32 -10.00 1.79
CA VAL A 50 1.85 -9.98 1.82
C VAL A 50 1.28 -10.85 2.94
N SER A 51 2.05 -11.76 3.55
CA SER A 51 1.57 -12.63 4.63
C SER A 51 2.54 -12.87 5.78
N GLY A 52 3.81 -12.53 5.63
CA GLY A 52 4.85 -12.77 6.63
C GLY A 52 5.61 -14.10 6.44
N GLY A 53 5.41 -14.81 5.33
CA GLY A 53 6.22 -15.97 4.91
C GLY A 53 5.43 -17.13 4.30
N CYS A 54 4.12 -17.22 4.51
CA CYS A 54 3.33 -18.40 4.16
C CYS A 54 2.98 -18.49 2.67
N VAL A 55 2.64 -17.37 2.01
CA VAL A 55 2.15 -17.37 0.62
C VAL A 55 2.99 -16.52 -0.33
N GLU A 56 4.16 -16.03 0.11
CA GLU A 56 5.08 -15.22 -0.71
C GLU A 56 5.55 -15.97 -1.96
N GLY A 57 5.84 -17.27 -1.85
CA GLY A 57 6.23 -18.10 -3.00
C GLY A 57 5.12 -18.22 -4.05
N ALA A 58 3.91 -18.55 -3.60
CA ALA A 58 2.72 -18.63 -4.47
C ALA A 58 2.39 -17.27 -5.11
N ALA A 59 2.47 -16.18 -4.34
CA ALA A 59 2.29 -14.83 -4.87
C ALA A 59 3.36 -14.47 -5.91
N ALA A 60 4.62 -14.90 -5.72
CA ALA A 60 5.69 -14.67 -6.70
C ALA A 60 5.47 -15.44 -8.00
N GLU A 61 5.01 -16.69 -7.93
CA GLU A 61 4.63 -17.46 -9.12
C GLU A 61 3.50 -16.79 -9.90
N GLU A 62 2.50 -16.24 -9.20
CA GLU A 62 1.41 -15.54 -9.84
C GLU A 62 1.84 -14.20 -10.45
N VAL A 63 2.80 -13.49 -9.85
CA VAL A 63 3.42 -12.32 -10.50
C VAL A 63 4.16 -12.72 -11.77
N ALA A 64 4.91 -13.82 -11.76
CA ALA A 64 5.59 -14.33 -12.96
C ALA A 64 4.58 -14.73 -14.05
N ARG A 65 3.47 -15.38 -13.67
CA ARG A 65 2.36 -15.70 -14.59
C ARG A 65 1.73 -14.44 -15.16
N SER A 66 1.43 -13.46 -14.31
CA SER A 66 0.86 -12.17 -14.69
C SER A 66 1.75 -11.44 -15.70
N ARG A 67 3.07 -11.45 -15.48
CA ARG A 67 4.06 -10.90 -16.43
C ARG A 67 4.04 -11.61 -17.77
N ALA A 68 3.95 -12.95 -17.78
CA ALA A 68 3.91 -13.73 -19.00
C ALA A 68 2.63 -13.51 -19.83
N THR A 69 1.49 -13.29 -19.17
CA THR A 69 0.18 -13.08 -19.84
C THR A 69 -0.13 -11.61 -20.10
N GLY A 70 0.50 -10.69 -19.38
CA GLY A 70 0.15 -9.28 -19.35
C GLY A 70 -1.16 -8.96 -18.62
N LEU A 71 -1.71 -9.92 -17.85
CA LEU A 71 -3.01 -9.79 -17.19
C LEU A 71 -2.85 -9.63 -15.67
N SER A 72 -3.63 -8.74 -15.06
CA SER A 72 -3.80 -8.62 -13.61
C SER A 72 -4.91 -9.52 -13.10
N ARG A 73 -4.75 -10.02 -11.88
CA ARG A 73 -5.71 -10.94 -11.22
C ARG A 73 -5.82 -10.61 -9.74
N VAL A 74 -6.96 -10.93 -9.12
CA VAL A 74 -7.07 -10.93 -7.66
C VAL A 74 -7.18 -12.36 -7.17
N ILE A 75 -6.29 -12.75 -6.27
CA ILE A 75 -6.18 -14.12 -5.78
C ILE A 75 -6.46 -14.13 -4.29
N ARG A 76 -7.41 -14.99 -3.88
CA ARG A 76 -7.77 -15.20 -2.48
C ARG A 76 -6.88 -16.30 -1.90
N TYR A 77 -6.05 -15.94 -0.92
CA TYR A 77 -5.22 -16.87 -0.16
C TYR A 77 -5.83 -17.07 1.22
N GLY A 78 -6.17 -18.32 1.55
CA GLY A 78 -6.51 -18.73 2.90
C GLY A 78 -5.24 -19.22 3.62
N ILE A 79 -4.95 -18.66 4.79
CA ILE A 79 -3.91 -19.21 5.67
C ILE A 79 -4.63 -20.12 6.65
N SER A 80 -4.81 -21.39 6.26
CA SER A 80 -5.25 -22.42 7.20
C SER A 80 -4.03 -23.09 7.81
N ASP A 81 -4.02 -23.28 9.13
CA ASP A 81 -3.18 -24.31 9.75
C ASP A 81 -3.56 -25.65 9.11
N GLU A 82 -2.73 -26.21 8.25
CA GLU A 82 -3.02 -27.48 7.58
C GLU A 82 -3.15 -28.67 8.56
N LEU A 83 -3.12 -28.46 9.90
CA LEU A 83 -3.21 -29.51 10.93
C LEU A 83 -3.81 -29.11 12.31
N ALA A 84 -4.52 -27.99 12.48
CA ALA A 84 -4.96 -27.55 13.83
C ALA A 84 -6.37 -28.02 14.23
N TRP A 85 -6.47 -29.20 14.85
CA TRP A 85 -7.67 -29.64 15.57
C TRP A 85 -7.49 -29.86 17.07
N ASP A 86 -6.39 -29.42 17.71
CA ASP A 86 -6.23 -29.69 19.15
C ASP A 86 -5.65 -28.58 20.04
N VAL A 87 -5.16 -27.44 19.54
CA VAL A 87 -4.76 -26.34 20.45
C VAL A 87 -4.85 -25.00 19.74
N GLY A 88 -5.73 -24.13 20.22
CA GLY A 88 -5.98 -22.82 19.62
C GLY A 88 -4.76 -21.88 19.72
N LEU A 89 -4.15 -21.59 18.58
CA LEU A 89 -3.36 -20.38 18.31
C LEU A 89 -3.67 -19.88 16.89
N ALA A 90 -3.54 -18.56 16.68
CA ALA A 90 -4.45 -17.79 15.83
C ALA A 90 -3.73 -17.03 14.71
N CYS A 91 -3.71 -17.57 13.49
CA CYS A 91 -3.53 -16.79 12.26
C CYS A 91 -4.47 -17.29 11.15
N GLY A 92 -5.73 -17.62 11.47
CA GLY A 92 -6.76 -18.08 10.52
C GLY A 92 -7.29 -16.98 9.58
N GLY A 93 -6.40 -16.10 9.11
CA GLY A 93 -6.74 -14.98 8.25
C GLY A 93 -6.77 -15.37 6.76
N THR A 94 -7.57 -14.67 5.99
CA THR A 94 -7.60 -14.78 4.52
C THR A 94 -7.30 -13.41 3.93
N ILE A 95 -6.57 -13.37 2.82
CA ILE A 95 -6.23 -12.14 2.11
C ILE A 95 -6.62 -12.25 0.65
N ASP A 96 -7.14 -11.17 0.09
CA ASP A 96 -7.24 -11.01 -1.37
C ASP A 96 -6.04 -10.18 -1.83
N VAL A 97 -5.34 -10.67 -2.83
CA VAL A 97 -4.10 -10.07 -3.33
C VAL A 97 -4.27 -9.74 -4.80
N LEU A 98 -4.20 -8.44 -5.14
CA LEU A 98 -4.10 -8.00 -6.51
C LEU A 98 -2.66 -8.24 -7.01
N VAL A 99 -2.55 -9.01 -8.07
CA VAL A 99 -1.31 -9.35 -8.77
C VAL A 99 -1.29 -8.59 -10.10
N GLN A 100 -0.20 -7.87 -10.35
CA GLN A 100 0.01 -7.04 -11.54
C GLN A 100 1.36 -7.36 -12.18
N PRO A 101 1.47 -7.30 -13.52
CA PRO A 101 2.68 -7.66 -14.25
C PRO A 101 3.83 -6.68 -14.00
N LEU A 102 3.48 -5.42 -13.71
CA LEU A 102 4.40 -4.31 -13.45
C LEU A 102 3.87 -3.47 -12.29
N VAL A 103 4.77 -2.75 -11.61
CA VAL A 103 4.38 -1.74 -10.62
C VAL A 103 3.79 -0.52 -11.34
N PRO A 104 2.53 -0.11 -11.04
CA PRO A 104 1.94 1.08 -11.67
C PRO A 104 2.73 2.34 -11.38
N THR A 105 2.99 3.15 -12.42
CA THR A 105 3.73 4.41 -12.31
C THR A 105 3.06 5.41 -11.37
N ALA A 106 1.73 5.48 -11.39
CA ALA A 106 0.94 6.31 -10.48
C ALA A 106 1.18 5.96 -9.00
N VAL A 107 1.33 4.66 -8.68
CA VAL A 107 1.62 4.18 -7.32
C VAL A 107 3.02 4.61 -6.89
N THR A 108 4.03 4.43 -7.74
CA THR A 108 5.40 4.91 -7.43
C THR A 108 5.46 6.42 -7.30
N ALA A 109 4.79 7.16 -8.19
CA ALA A 109 4.78 8.62 -8.17
C ALA A 109 4.12 9.17 -6.89
N ALA A 110 2.95 8.64 -6.51
CA ALA A 110 2.26 9.05 -5.29
C ALA A 110 3.06 8.66 -4.03
N ALA A 111 3.65 7.46 -4.01
CA ALA A 111 4.49 7.02 -2.91
C ALA A 111 5.71 7.93 -2.74
N THR A 112 6.44 8.24 -3.82
CA THR A 112 7.60 9.14 -3.81
C THR A 112 7.21 10.57 -3.41
N ALA A 113 6.15 11.13 -4.01
CA ALA A 113 5.70 12.49 -3.72
C ALA A 113 5.30 12.70 -2.26
N SER A 114 4.84 11.64 -1.59
CA SER A 114 4.41 11.70 -0.19
C SER A 114 5.56 11.63 0.84
N ILE A 115 6.81 11.43 0.41
CA ILE A 115 7.98 11.30 1.28
C ILE A 115 8.67 12.66 1.47
N GLY A 116 9.10 12.92 2.70
CA GLY A 116 9.96 14.05 3.05
C GLY A 116 9.23 15.36 3.32
N PRO A 117 9.98 16.42 3.70
CA PRO A 117 9.43 17.73 4.01
C PRO A 117 8.73 18.34 2.79
N GLY A 118 7.50 18.81 2.98
CA GLY A 118 6.70 19.37 1.88
C GLY A 118 6.15 18.31 0.93
N GLY A 119 6.13 17.03 1.34
CA GLY A 119 5.50 15.97 0.58
C GLY A 119 4.04 16.28 0.21
N VAL A 120 3.57 15.64 -0.85
CA VAL A 120 2.20 15.78 -1.36
C VAL A 120 1.49 14.45 -1.12
N ALA A 121 0.41 14.51 -0.35
CA ALA A 121 -0.45 13.35 -0.13
C ALA A 121 -1.35 13.13 -1.34
N ALA A 122 -1.52 11.87 -1.72
CA ALA A 122 -2.43 11.45 -2.78
C ALA A 122 -2.97 10.05 -2.51
N ALA A 123 -4.12 9.76 -3.08
CA ALA A 123 -4.68 8.42 -3.16
C ALA A 123 -4.58 7.92 -4.61
N VAL A 124 -4.31 6.63 -4.77
CA VAL A 124 -4.30 5.97 -6.08
C VAL A 124 -5.36 4.88 -6.07
N ALA A 125 -6.43 5.10 -6.83
CA ALA A 125 -7.48 4.11 -7.01
C ALA A 125 -7.17 3.23 -8.23
N THR A 126 -7.06 1.93 -8.00
CA THR A 126 -6.86 0.92 -9.03
C THR A 126 -8.15 0.11 -9.19
N PRO A 127 -8.81 0.14 -10.36
CA PRO A 127 -9.93 -0.75 -10.63
C PRO A 127 -9.48 -2.20 -10.54
N LEU A 128 -10.21 -3.03 -9.81
CA LEU A 128 -9.94 -4.46 -9.74
C LEU A 128 -10.54 -5.15 -10.98
N PRO A 129 -9.93 -6.26 -11.46
CA PRO A 129 -10.51 -7.13 -12.47
C PRO A 129 -11.97 -7.48 -12.16
N GLY A 130 -12.82 -7.61 -13.19
CA GLY A 130 -14.25 -7.93 -13.02
C GLY A 130 -14.51 -9.31 -12.40
N ASP A 131 -13.53 -10.22 -12.48
CA ASP A 131 -13.53 -11.52 -11.83
C ASP A 131 -12.95 -11.50 -10.41
N ALA A 132 -12.66 -10.33 -9.83
CA ALA A 132 -12.14 -10.25 -8.47
C ALA A 132 -13.14 -10.86 -7.45
N PRO A 133 -12.63 -11.49 -6.37
CA PRO A 133 -13.48 -12.01 -5.31
C PRO A 133 -14.45 -10.96 -4.76
N PRO A 134 -15.70 -11.34 -4.43
CA PRO A 134 -16.62 -10.42 -3.77
C PRO A 134 -16.09 -10.02 -2.39
N SER A 135 -16.57 -8.89 -1.88
CA SER A 135 -16.26 -8.40 -0.54
C SER A 135 -16.78 -9.30 0.60
N VAL A 136 -17.61 -10.30 0.26
CA VAL A 136 -18.06 -11.33 1.19
C VAL A 136 -17.05 -12.48 1.22
N PHE A 137 -16.73 -12.96 2.43
CA PHE A 137 -15.88 -14.13 2.62
C PHE A 137 -16.52 -15.39 2.02
N GLY A 138 -15.71 -16.19 1.32
CA GLY A 138 -16.14 -17.42 0.68
C GLY A 138 -15.10 -17.96 -0.31
N PRO A 139 -15.29 -19.19 -0.80
CA PRO A 139 -14.43 -19.74 -1.85
C PRO A 139 -14.55 -18.89 -3.12
N HIS A 140 -13.43 -18.75 -3.82
CA HIS A 140 -13.37 -18.03 -5.09
C HIS A 140 -12.31 -18.68 -5.96
N GLU A 141 -12.69 -19.10 -7.16
CA GLU A 141 -11.75 -19.54 -8.19
C GLU A 141 -11.36 -18.34 -9.05
N PRO A 142 -10.08 -17.93 -9.07
CA PRO A 142 -9.66 -16.78 -9.85
C PRO A 142 -9.78 -17.09 -11.35
N GLY A 143 -10.47 -16.23 -12.10
CA GLY A 143 -10.57 -16.33 -13.56
C GLY A 143 -9.24 -16.00 -14.25
N ALA A 144 -9.24 -15.85 -15.58
CA ALA A 144 -8.01 -15.63 -16.34
C ALA A 144 -7.32 -14.27 -16.05
N GLY A 145 -8.03 -13.34 -15.40
CA GLY A 145 -7.60 -11.96 -15.23
C GLY A 145 -7.92 -11.07 -16.43
N GLU A 146 -7.58 -9.79 -16.27
CA GLU A 146 -7.85 -8.74 -17.25
C GLU A 146 -6.60 -7.88 -17.45
N ALA A 147 -6.52 -7.16 -18.56
CA ALA A 147 -5.44 -6.19 -18.74
C ALA A 147 -5.46 -5.16 -17.59
N PRO A 148 -4.30 -4.74 -17.04
CA PRO A 148 -4.24 -3.77 -15.96
C PRO A 148 -5.01 -2.50 -16.35
N ALA A 149 -6.01 -2.13 -15.54
CA ALA A 149 -6.75 -0.89 -15.75
C ALA A 149 -5.87 0.32 -15.38
N SER A 150 -6.12 1.46 -16.03
CA SER A 150 -5.48 2.72 -15.67
C SER A 150 -5.87 3.14 -14.25
N SER A 151 -4.89 3.52 -13.46
CA SER A 151 -5.11 4.09 -12.12
C SER A 151 -5.73 5.48 -12.21
N ILE A 152 -6.44 5.86 -11.15
CA ILE A 152 -7.03 7.18 -10.96
C ILE A 152 -6.34 7.82 -9.76
N VAL A 153 -5.76 9.01 -9.95
CA VAL A 153 -5.01 9.73 -8.91
C VAL A 153 -5.87 10.83 -8.34
N ILE A 154 -5.98 10.88 -7.00
CA ILE A 154 -6.88 11.78 -6.29
C ILE A 154 -6.08 12.53 -5.23
N ASP A 155 -6.25 13.86 -5.15
CA ASP A 155 -5.61 14.69 -4.12
C ASP A 155 -6.37 14.67 -2.79
N VAL A 156 -5.76 15.28 -1.75
CA VAL A 156 -6.36 15.43 -0.42
C VAL A 156 -7.70 16.18 -0.39
N GLY A 157 -8.00 16.98 -1.42
CA GLY A 157 -9.27 17.69 -1.53
C GLY A 157 -10.37 16.86 -2.19
N GLY A 158 -10.10 15.60 -2.55
CA GLY A 158 -11.04 14.77 -3.29
C GLY A 158 -11.19 15.22 -4.74
N ARG A 159 -10.16 15.84 -5.33
CA ARG A 159 -10.13 16.15 -6.76
C ARG A 159 -9.33 15.10 -7.51
N ILE A 160 -9.91 14.57 -8.58
CA ILE A 160 -9.21 13.69 -9.52
C ILE A 160 -8.17 14.51 -10.30
N LEU A 161 -6.91 14.12 -10.19
CA LEU A 161 -5.78 14.72 -10.90
C LEU A 161 -5.57 14.04 -12.26
N GLU A 162 -5.70 12.71 -12.29
CA GLU A 162 -5.43 11.87 -13.46
C GLU A 162 -6.39 10.67 -13.50
N GLY A 163 -6.75 10.23 -14.70
CA GLY A 163 -7.65 9.10 -14.92
C GLY A 163 -9.14 9.43 -14.74
N SER A 164 -9.99 8.44 -15.02
CA SER A 164 -11.44 8.48 -14.81
C SER A 164 -12.01 7.07 -14.91
N THR A 165 -13.12 6.81 -14.22
CA THR A 165 -13.93 5.59 -14.38
C THR A 165 -14.77 5.59 -15.67
N GLY A 166 -14.79 6.72 -16.39
CA GLY A 166 -15.67 6.99 -17.53
C GLY A 166 -17.08 7.44 -17.15
N HIS A 167 -17.40 7.49 -15.85
CA HIS A 167 -18.73 7.79 -15.33
C HIS A 167 -18.66 8.90 -14.27
N PRO A 168 -19.18 10.12 -14.54
CA PRO A 168 -19.04 11.25 -13.61
C PRO A 168 -19.59 11.01 -12.20
N GLY A 169 -20.67 10.23 -12.07
CA GLY A 169 -21.26 9.89 -10.77
C GLY A 169 -20.35 8.96 -9.95
N THR A 170 -19.77 7.96 -10.59
CA THR A 170 -18.81 7.03 -9.98
C THR A 170 -17.51 7.76 -9.64
N ASP A 171 -17.02 8.64 -10.53
CA ASP A 171 -15.84 9.49 -10.28
C ASP A 171 -16.02 10.36 -9.03
N ALA A 172 -17.17 11.04 -8.89
CA ALA A 172 -17.46 11.86 -7.72
C ALA A 172 -17.54 11.03 -6.42
N SER A 173 -18.07 9.82 -6.49
CA SER A 173 -18.20 8.91 -5.34
C SER A 173 -16.84 8.33 -4.94
N LEU A 174 -16.03 7.94 -5.92
CA LEU A 174 -14.67 7.45 -5.73
C LEU A 174 -13.77 8.54 -5.16
N ALA A 175 -13.87 9.77 -5.65
CA ALA A 175 -13.05 10.87 -5.17
C ALA A 175 -13.36 11.22 -3.71
N ARG A 176 -14.64 11.18 -3.31
CA ARG A 176 -15.03 11.34 -1.89
C ARG A 176 -14.47 10.22 -1.03
N ALA A 177 -14.68 8.97 -1.42
CA ALA A 177 -14.18 7.82 -0.67
C ALA A 177 -12.64 7.83 -0.55
N ALA A 178 -11.94 8.22 -1.62
CA ALA A 178 -10.49 8.31 -1.62
C ALA A 178 -9.95 9.42 -0.71
N ALA A 179 -10.65 10.56 -0.61
CA ALA A 179 -10.29 11.61 0.34
C ALA A 179 -10.43 11.12 1.80
N GLU A 180 -11.52 10.42 2.13
CA GLU A 180 -11.73 9.83 3.46
C GLU A 180 -10.64 8.79 3.78
N ILE A 181 -10.32 7.92 2.82
CA ILE A 181 -9.27 6.89 2.94
C ILE A 181 -7.87 7.50 3.13
N LEU A 182 -7.61 8.61 2.45
CA LEU A 182 -6.35 9.33 2.56
C LEU A 182 -6.21 10.03 3.91
N ASP A 183 -7.30 10.60 4.45
CA ASP A 183 -7.35 11.20 5.79
C ASP A 183 -7.14 10.14 6.89
N ASP A 184 -7.80 8.98 6.77
CA ASP A 184 -7.61 7.83 7.66
C ASP A 184 -6.18 7.25 7.58
N GLY A 185 -5.49 7.48 6.47
CA GLY A 185 -4.13 7.00 6.19
C GLY A 185 -4.04 5.48 6.00
N ARG A 186 -5.17 4.79 5.76
CA ARG A 186 -5.24 3.33 5.62
C ARG A 186 -5.90 2.95 4.30
N SER A 187 -5.11 2.30 3.44
CA SER A 187 -5.58 1.79 2.15
C SER A 187 -6.72 0.79 2.33
N ARG A 188 -7.68 0.77 1.39
CA ARG A 188 -8.79 -0.17 1.41
C ARG A 188 -9.46 -0.34 0.05
N THR A 189 -10.21 -1.42 -0.10
CA THR A 189 -11.09 -1.61 -1.27
C THR A 189 -12.46 -0.98 -1.04
N VAL A 190 -12.99 -0.30 -2.06
CA VAL A 190 -14.36 0.23 -2.10
C VAL A 190 -15.12 -0.37 -3.28
N ASP A 191 -16.40 -0.68 -3.06
CA ASP A 191 -17.31 -1.17 -4.10
C ASP A 191 -18.26 -0.03 -4.50
N LEU A 192 -18.18 0.42 -5.75
CA LEU A 192 -18.95 1.54 -6.30
C LEU A 192 -19.58 1.12 -7.63
N ASP A 193 -20.90 1.27 -7.74
CA ASP A 193 -21.67 0.94 -8.95
C ASP A 193 -21.38 -0.47 -9.51
N GLY A 194 -21.23 -1.45 -8.60
CA GLY A 194 -20.95 -2.85 -8.95
C GLY A 194 -19.50 -3.13 -9.37
N ARG A 195 -18.59 -2.16 -9.20
CA ARG A 195 -17.15 -2.30 -9.49
C ARG A 195 -16.33 -2.09 -8.24
N ALA A 196 -15.30 -2.93 -8.06
CA ALA A 196 -14.37 -2.80 -6.95
C ALA A 196 -13.16 -1.95 -7.34
N PHE A 197 -12.74 -1.05 -6.45
CA PHE A 197 -11.55 -0.23 -6.59
C PHE A 197 -10.70 -0.38 -5.35
N PHE A 198 -9.45 -0.80 -5.51
CA PHE A 198 -8.50 -0.73 -4.41
C PHE A 198 -7.90 0.67 -4.36
N VAL A 199 -8.13 1.38 -3.25
CA VAL A 199 -7.64 2.74 -3.04
C VAL A 199 -6.46 2.69 -2.10
N GLU A 200 -5.29 3.00 -2.65
CA GLU A 200 -4.05 3.10 -1.89
C GLU A 200 -3.86 4.52 -1.37
N ALA A 201 -3.74 4.65 -0.06
CA ALA A 201 -3.49 5.92 0.60
C ALA A 201 -1.99 6.19 0.72
N PHE A 202 -1.54 7.35 0.23
CA PHE A 202 -0.18 7.85 0.46
C PHE A 202 -0.22 9.18 1.23
N PRO A 203 -0.52 9.16 2.56
CA PRO A 203 -0.58 10.37 3.39
C PRO A 203 0.82 10.92 3.72
N VAL A 204 1.01 12.23 3.80
CA VAL A 204 2.28 12.78 4.31
C VAL A 204 2.55 12.32 5.73
N ARG A 205 3.83 12.19 6.11
CA ARG A 205 4.18 11.85 7.48
C ARG A 205 3.58 12.89 8.44
N PRO A 206 2.93 12.47 9.54
CA PRO A 206 2.39 13.41 10.50
C PRO A 206 3.53 14.22 11.13
N ARG A 207 3.31 15.52 11.33
CA ARG A 207 4.30 16.42 11.92
C ARG A 207 4.08 16.54 13.43
N LEU A 208 5.11 16.24 14.21
CA LEU A 208 5.15 16.47 15.65
C LEU A 208 5.94 17.75 15.94
N VAL A 209 5.26 18.79 16.42
CA VAL A 209 5.90 20.02 16.88
C VAL A 209 6.18 19.92 18.38
N ILE A 210 7.46 19.95 18.75
CA ILE A 210 7.95 19.83 20.13
C ILE A 210 8.40 21.22 20.61
N VAL A 211 7.66 21.78 21.56
CA VAL A 211 7.98 23.08 22.16
C VAL A 211 8.76 22.85 23.46
N GLY A 212 10.05 23.20 23.44
CA GLY A 212 11.00 23.01 24.53
C GLY A 212 12.08 21.99 24.18
N ALA A 213 13.29 22.47 23.88
CA ALA A 213 14.45 21.67 23.48
C ALA A 213 15.28 21.19 24.68
N VAL A 214 14.61 20.60 25.67
CA VAL A 214 15.25 20.02 26.86
C VAL A 214 15.52 18.52 26.67
N GLU A 215 16.21 17.87 27.62
CA GLU A 215 16.65 16.47 27.45
C GLU A 215 15.51 15.50 27.13
N VAL A 216 14.32 15.71 27.72
CA VAL A 216 13.13 14.90 27.46
C VAL A 216 12.72 14.93 25.98
N ALA A 217 12.91 16.08 25.29
CA ALA A 217 12.58 16.20 23.88
C ALA A 217 13.44 15.27 23.00
N ARG A 218 14.68 14.94 23.41
CA ARG A 218 15.55 14.05 22.62
C ARG A 218 15.00 12.63 22.57
N SER A 219 14.54 12.12 23.71
CA SER A 219 13.86 10.83 23.80
C SER A 219 12.57 10.82 22.99
N LEU A 220 11.79 11.91 23.05
CA LEU A 220 10.56 12.05 22.29
C LEU A 220 10.81 12.05 20.77
N VAL A 221 11.82 12.77 20.30
CA VAL A 221 12.21 12.82 18.87
C VAL A 221 12.54 11.43 18.35
N ARG A 222 13.34 10.66 19.11
CA ARG A 222 13.68 9.28 18.73
C ARG A 222 12.43 8.41 18.54
N TYR A 223 11.52 8.41 19.53
CA TYR A 223 10.27 7.63 19.41
C TYR A 223 9.37 8.14 18.28
N ALA A 224 9.32 9.46 18.07
CA ALA A 224 8.57 10.06 16.99
C ALA A 224 9.09 9.59 15.62
N HIS A 225 10.42 9.55 15.43
CA HIS A 225 11.04 9.02 14.20
C HIS A 225 10.75 7.54 14.01
N GLU A 226 10.84 6.72 15.05
CA GLU A 226 10.46 5.29 15.01
C GLU A 226 8.99 5.09 14.62
N LEU A 227 8.10 5.97 15.07
CA LEU A 227 6.68 5.98 14.72
C LEU A 227 6.40 6.66 13.37
N GLY A 228 7.42 7.12 12.64
CA GLY A 228 7.29 7.72 11.32
C GLY A 228 6.82 9.17 11.30
N TYR A 229 6.94 9.90 12.41
CA TYR A 229 6.67 11.35 12.46
C TYR A 229 7.84 12.15 11.90
N GLU A 230 7.51 13.25 11.23
CA GLU A 230 8.46 14.35 11.02
C GLU A 230 8.47 15.24 12.27
N THR A 231 9.64 15.53 12.82
CA THR A 231 9.75 16.32 14.07
C THR A 231 10.21 17.75 13.80
N VAL A 232 9.53 18.72 14.40
CA VAL A 232 9.95 20.13 14.42
C VAL A 232 10.16 20.55 15.87
N ILE A 233 11.35 21.07 16.19
CA ILE A 233 11.69 21.46 17.57
C ILE A 233 11.76 22.97 17.66
N VAL A 234 11.09 23.53 18.66
CA VAL A 234 11.00 24.98 18.90
C VAL A 234 11.45 25.28 20.32
N ASP A 235 12.46 26.13 20.50
CA ASP A 235 12.86 26.67 21.81
C ASP A 235 13.26 28.13 21.66
N GLY A 236 12.90 28.97 22.63
CA GLY A 236 13.27 30.39 22.63
C GLY A 236 14.76 30.64 22.88
N ARG A 237 15.51 29.62 23.29
CA ARG A 237 16.95 29.69 23.56
C ARG A 237 17.71 29.03 22.40
N ALA A 238 18.40 29.83 21.61
CA ALA A 238 19.14 29.35 20.44
C ALA A 238 20.18 28.25 20.75
N SER A 239 20.78 28.26 21.94
CA SER A 239 21.72 27.23 22.39
C SER A 239 21.06 25.87 22.68
N PHE A 240 19.73 25.80 22.75
CA PHE A 240 19.01 24.57 23.08
C PHE A 240 18.53 23.81 21.83
N ALA A 241 17.96 24.50 20.84
CA ALA A 241 17.44 23.87 19.62
C ALA A 241 18.50 23.84 18.50
N THR A 242 19.53 23.00 18.66
CA THR A 242 20.60 22.84 17.66
C THR A 242 20.60 21.45 17.03
N ALA A 243 21.14 21.32 15.81
CA ALA A 243 21.23 20.06 15.10
C ALA A 243 22.10 19.02 15.82
N GLU A 244 23.14 19.46 16.54
CA GLU A 244 24.01 18.56 17.32
C GLU A 244 23.26 17.91 18.50
N ARG A 245 22.25 18.58 19.05
CA ARG A 245 21.44 18.05 20.15
C ARG A 245 20.31 17.14 19.66
N PHE A 246 19.85 17.35 18.42
CA PHE A 246 18.73 16.67 17.78
C PHE A 246 19.07 16.29 16.34
N PRO A 247 19.87 15.22 16.15
CA PRO A 247 20.23 14.70 14.83
C PRO A 247 19.05 14.02 14.12
#